data_AF-A0A7X8SPB3-F1
#
_entry.id   AF-A0A7X8SPB3-F1
#
_cell.length_a   1.000
_cell.length_b   1.000
_cell.length_c   1.000
_cell.angle_alpha   90.00
_cell.angle_beta   90.00
_cell.angle_gamma   90.00
#
_symmetry.space_group_name_H-M   'P 1'
#
loop_
_entity.id
_entity.type
_entity.pdbx_description
1 polymer ?
#
loop_
_entity_poly.entity_id
_entity_poly.type
_entity_poly.pdbx_seq_one_letter_code
_entity_poly.pdbx_strand_id
1 'polypeptide(L)'
;MKSLDLSTLHFEHNSWVKELAFYKEQIKLYTDRVEELTEKNTKTGIREQLSQFMNQFKVQNEVIDTLNHKIKSQEEELVAAVEANEVKASKTSFDDQAGMYSEMAKFHSIYNELKTKFLRFCEEWM
;
A
#
# COMPACT_ATOMS: atom_id res chain seq x y z
N MET A 1 -7.17 22.78 17.24
CA MET A 1 -7.44 21.33 17.17
C MET A 1 -8.47 21.13 16.06
N LYS A 2 -8.05 20.59 14.91
CA LYS A 2 -8.91 20.44 13.73
C LYS A 2 -9.84 19.26 14.02
N SER A 3 -11.15 19.49 14.18
CA SER A 3 -12.10 18.37 14.27
C SER A 3 -12.05 17.66 12.91
N LEU A 4 -11.56 16.42 12.87
CA LEU A 4 -11.78 15.59 11.67
C LEU A 4 -13.29 15.37 11.58
N ASP A 5 -13.85 15.79 10.46
CA ASP A 5 -15.24 15.55 10.11
C ASP A 5 -15.36 14.16 9.48
N LEU A 6 -16.48 13.46 9.74
CA LEU A 6 -16.76 12.11 9.23
C LEU A 6 -16.66 12.05 7.71
N SER A 7 -17.11 13.10 7.02
CA SER A 7 -16.97 13.22 5.56
C SER A 7 -15.51 13.28 5.10
N THR A 8 -14.62 13.87 5.92
CA THR A 8 -13.18 13.93 5.61
C THR A 8 -12.55 12.55 5.73
N LEU A 9 -12.87 11.82 6.80
CA LEU A 9 -12.39 10.45 7.01
C LEU A 9 -12.84 9.51 5.87
N HIS A 10 -14.13 9.56 5.53
CA HIS A 10 -14.67 8.78 4.42
C HIS A 10 -13.97 9.10 3.09
N PHE A 11 -13.78 10.38 2.78
CA PHE A 11 -13.07 10.80 1.58
C PHE A 11 -11.62 10.29 1.55
N GLU A 12 -10.95 10.31 2.69
CA GLU A 12 -9.58 9.84 2.83
C GLU A 12 -9.46 8.33 2.65
N HIS A 13 -10.31 7.53 3.30
CA HIS A 13 -10.36 6.08 3.11
C HIS A 13 -10.56 5.71 1.64
N ASN A 14 -11.50 6.38 0.95
CA ASN A 14 -11.72 6.18 -0.47
C ASN A 14 -10.48 6.55 -1.32
N SER A 15 -9.72 7.57 -0.89
CA SER A 15 -8.52 7.99 -1.58
C SER A 15 -7.41 6.96 -1.42
N TRP A 16 -7.20 6.43 -0.21
CA TRP A 16 -6.23 5.36 0.05
C TRP A 16 -6.57 4.07 -0.66
N VAL A 17 -7.83 3.65 -0.72
CA VAL A 17 -8.23 2.44 -1.46
C VAL A 17 -7.86 2.55 -2.94
N LYS A 18 -8.09 3.72 -3.57
CA LYS A 18 -7.72 3.96 -4.97
C LYS A 18 -6.21 3.98 -5.16
N GLU A 19 -5.48 4.62 -4.25
CA GLU A 19 -4.02 4.66 -4.25
C GLU A 19 -3.40 3.27 -4.11
N LEU A 20 -3.88 2.46 -3.16
CA LEU A 20 -3.44 1.08 -2.95
C LEU A 20 -3.76 0.19 -4.15
N ALA A 21 -4.92 0.38 -4.80
CA ALA A 21 -5.24 -0.32 -6.04
C ALA A 21 -4.25 0.02 -7.17
N PHE A 22 -3.88 1.29 -7.32
CA PHE A 22 -2.87 1.73 -8.28
C PHE A 22 -1.49 1.12 -7.99
N TYR A 23 -1.09 1.02 -6.73
CA TYR A 23 0.16 0.34 -6.36
C TYR A 23 0.11 -1.16 -6.65
N LYS A 24 -1.04 -1.81 -6.44
CA LYS A 24 -1.24 -3.23 -6.78
C LYS A 24 -1.11 -3.49 -8.28
N GLU A 25 -1.65 -2.60 -9.11
CA GLU A 25 -1.47 -2.67 -10.57
C GLU A 25 0.00 -2.49 -10.98
N GLN A 26 0.72 -1.54 -10.37
CA GLN A 26 2.15 -1.37 -10.62
C GLN A 26 2.97 -2.59 -10.18
N ILE A 27 2.67 -3.19 -9.02
CA ILE A 27 3.32 -4.41 -8.56
C ILE A 27 3.16 -5.51 -9.58
N LYS A 28 1.95 -5.71 -10.11
CA LYS A 28 1.70 -6.69 -11.17
C LYS A 28 2.59 -6.45 -12.39
N LEU A 29 2.63 -5.21 -12.89
CA LEU A 29 3.48 -4.84 -14.03
C LEU A 29 4.96 -5.14 -13.76
N TYR A 30 5.45 -4.82 -12.56
CA TYR A 30 6.85 -5.07 -12.21
C TYR A 30 7.15 -6.55 -12.02
N THR A 31 6.23 -7.32 -11.45
CA THR A 31 6.33 -8.78 -11.37
C THR A 31 6.41 -9.40 -12.76
N ASP A 32 5.50 -9.06 -13.67
CA ASP A 32 5.52 -9.55 -15.06
C ASP A 32 6.88 -9.20 -15.72
N ARG A 33 7.41 -7.99 -15.45
CA ARG A 33 8.72 -7.58 -15.96
C ARG A 33 9.88 -8.37 -15.37
N VAL A 34 9.85 -8.69 -14.08
CA VAL A 34 10.86 -9.53 -13.43
C VAL A 34 10.87 -10.93 -14.04
N GLU A 35 9.70 -11.49 -14.35
CA GLU A 35 9.58 -12.80 -15.01
C GLU A 35 10.23 -12.77 -16.40
N GLU A 36 9.89 -11.80 -17.24
CA GLU A 36 10.50 -11.63 -18.56
C GLU A 36 12.04 -11.51 -18.50
N LEU A 37 12.57 -10.75 -17.54
CA LEU A 37 14.01 -10.58 -17.35
C LEU A 37 14.66 -11.88 -16.84
N THR A 38 13.95 -12.67 -16.05
CA THR A 38 14.45 -13.96 -15.53
C THR A 38 14.59 -14.99 -16.64
N GLU A 39 13.66 -15.00 -17.59
CA GLU A 39 13.71 -15.87 -18.77
C GLU A 39 14.88 -15.52 -19.69
N LYS A 40 15.14 -14.22 -19.89
CA LYS A 40 16.18 -13.73 -20.81
C LYS A 40 17.60 -13.80 -20.25
N ASN A 41 17.77 -13.94 -18.93
CA ASN A 41 19.08 -13.91 -18.27
C ASN A 41 19.46 -15.25 -17.66
N THR A 42 20.66 -15.75 -17.98
CA THR A 42 21.23 -17.00 -17.44
C THR A 42 22.33 -16.79 -16.40
N LYS A 43 22.78 -15.55 -16.18
CA LYS A 43 23.80 -15.24 -15.17
C LYS A 43 23.20 -15.34 -13.77
N THR A 44 23.80 -16.17 -12.93
CA THR A 44 23.32 -16.50 -11.57
C THR A 44 23.08 -15.27 -10.70
N GLY A 45 24.00 -14.28 -10.72
CA GLY A 45 23.86 -13.06 -9.90
C GLY A 45 22.66 -12.18 -10.26
N ILE A 46 22.32 -12.11 -11.55
CA ILE A 46 21.14 -11.34 -12.01
C ILE A 46 19.86 -12.05 -11.57
N ARG A 47 19.82 -13.38 -11.67
CA ARG A 47 18.67 -14.18 -11.23
C ARG A 47 18.40 -14.04 -9.74
N GLU A 48 19.45 -13.98 -8.92
CA GLU A 48 19.31 -13.76 -7.48
C GLU A 48 18.68 -12.39 -7.18
N GLN A 49 19.15 -11.32 -7.84
CA GLN A 49 18.58 -9.98 -7.68
C GLN A 49 17.12 -9.92 -8.15
N LEU A 50 16.80 -10.53 -9.28
CA LEU A 50 15.41 -10.65 -9.78
C LEU A 50 14.51 -11.41 -8.78
N SER A 51 15.01 -12.50 -8.20
CA SER A 51 14.29 -13.23 -7.15
C SER A 51 14.06 -12.40 -5.90
N GLN A 52 15.01 -11.54 -5.51
CA GLN A 52 14.85 -10.62 -4.38
C GLN A 52 13.76 -9.59 -4.66
N PHE A 53 13.74 -8.98 -5.86
CA PHE A 53 12.67 -8.07 -6.27
C PHE A 53 11.31 -8.75 -6.26
N MET A 54 11.21 -9.96 -6.81
CA MET A 54 9.95 -10.73 -6.81
C MET A 54 9.40 -10.94 -5.39
N ASN A 55 10.26 -11.35 -4.46
CA ASN A 55 9.88 -11.54 -3.06
C ASN A 55 9.47 -10.22 -2.40
N GLN A 56 10.18 -9.12 -2.66
CA GLN A 56 9.84 -7.81 -2.12
C GLN A 56 8.49 -7.31 -2.65
N PHE A 57 8.20 -7.48 -3.94
CA PHE A 57 6.91 -7.14 -4.53
C PHE A 57 5.77 -7.96 -3.93
N LYS A 58 5.98 -9.27 -3.73
CA LYS A 58 5.01 -10.13 -3.03
C LYS A 58 4.71 -9.61 -1.62
N VAL A 59 5.74 -9.28 -0.84
CA VAL A 59 5.58 -8.72 0.51
C VAL A 59 4.81 -7.39 0.47
N GLN A 60 5.11 -6.50 -0.48
CA GLN A 60 4.36 -5.24 -0.60
C GLN A 60 2.89 -5.47 -0.98
N ASN A 61 2.58 -6.49 -1.78
CA ASN A 61 1.21 -6.85 -2.10
C ASN A 61 0.43 -7.36 -0.86
N GLU A 62 1.07 -8.16 0.00
CA GLU A 62 0.50 -8.60 1.28
C GLU A 62 0.27 -7.42 2.25
N VAL A 63 1.18 -6.43 2.25
CA VAL A 63 1.00 -5.18 3.01
C VAL A 63 -0.19 -4.38 2.49
N ILE A 64 -0.34 -4.25 1.16
CA ILE A 64 -1.50 -3.58 0.55
C ILE A 64 -2.81 -4.26 0.97
N ASP A 65 -2.87 -5.59 0.95
CA ASP A 65 -4.06 -6.33 1.38
C ASP A 65 -4.37 -6.07 2.85
N THR A 66 -3.36 -6.05 3.71
CA THR A 66 -3.51 -5.72 5.14
C THR A 66 -4.03 -4.30 5.36
N LEU A 67 -3.49 -3.32 4.64
CA LEU A 67 -3.94 -1.92 4.72
C LEU A 67 -5.39 -1.77 4.26
N ASN A 68 -5.77 -2.40 3.14
CA ASN A 68 -7.16 -2.39 2.67
C ASN A 68 -8.12 -3.00 3.68
N HIS A 69 -7.74 -4.11 4.33
CA HIS A 69 -8.55 -4.71 5.39
C HIS A 69 -8.76 -3.76 6.57
N LYS A 70 -7.71 -3.06 7.01
CA LYS A 70 -7.81 -2.08 8.10
C LYS A 70 -8.68 -0.88 7.71
N ILE A 71 -8.50 -0.33 6.49
CA ILE A 71 -9.30 0.79 6.00
C ILE A 71 -10.78 0.39 5.97
N LYS A 72 -11.08 -0.82 5.49
CA LYS A 72 -12.44 -1.34 5.46
C LYS A 72 -13.05 -1.47 6.86
N SER A 73 -12.27 -1.95 7.84
CA SER A 73 -12.72 -2.04 9.24
C SER A 73 -13.06 -0.66 9.82
N GLN A 74 -12.19 0.34 9.60
CA GLN A 74 -12.42 1.72 10.06
C GLN A 74 -13.63 2.35 9.36
N GLU A 75 -13.85 2.04 8.09
CA GLU A 75 -15.01 2.51 7.35
C GLU A 75 -16.32 1.89 7.87
N GLU A 76 -16.33 0.60 8.19
CA GLU A 76 -17.49 -0.06 8.79
C GLU A 76 -17.84 0.54 10.16
N GLU A 77 -16.84 0.86 10.98
CA GLU A 77 -17.02 1.56 12.26
C GLU A 77 -17.57 2.98 12.07
N LEU A 78 -17.08 3.70 11.06
CA LEU A 78 -17.56 5.04 10.70
C LEU A 78 -19.04 5.04 10.34
N VAL A 79 -19.45 4.08 9.50
CA VAL A 79 -20.84 3.90 9.08
C VAL A 79 -21.73 3.57 10.28
N ALA A 80 -21.32 2.65 11.14
CA ALA A 80 -22.08 2.27 12.34
C ALA A 80 -22.27 3.47 13.29
N ALA A 81 -21.24 4.31 13.47
CA ALA A 81 -21.33 5.51 14.30
C ALA A 81 -22.32 6.54 13.74
N VAL A 82 -22.36 6.71 12.41
CA VAL A 82 -23.35 7.57 11.72
C VAL A 82 -24.77 7.05 11.92
N GLU A 83 -25.00 5.75 11.72
CA GLU A 83 -26.32 5.13 11.88
C GLU A 83 -26.85 5.23 13.32
N ALA A 84 -25.96 5.12 14.31
CA ALA A 84 -26.31 5.22 15.72
C ALA A 84 -26.60 6.66 16.20
N ASN A 85 -26.44 7.69 15.34
CA ASN A 85 -26.43 9.11 15.73
C ASN A 85 -25.44 9.41 16.88
N GLU A 86 -24.41 8.59 17.03
CA GLU A 86 -23.39 8.78 18.05
C GLU A 86 -22.36 9.80 17.54
N VAL A 87 -22.48 11.05 17.99
CA VAL A 87 -21.53 12.14 17.68
C VAL A 87 -20.11 11.84 18.20
N LYS A 88 -19.93 10.77 18.98
CA LYS A 88 -18.63 10.32 19.43
C LYS A 88 -18.01 9.36 18.41
N ALA A 89 -17.45 9.91 17.34
CA ALA A 89 -16.14 9.46 16.89
C ALA A 89 -15.19 9.61 18.10
N SER A 90 -15.12 8.56 18.91
CA SER A 90 -14.50 8.63 20.23
C SER A 90 -12.99 8.84 20.08
N LYS A 91 -12.33 9.25 21.16
CA LYS A 91 -10.87 9.42 21.22
C LYS A 91 -10.09 8.19 20.68
N THR A 92 -10.69 6.99 20.74
CA THR A 92 -10.19 5.75 20.15
C THR A 92 -10.09 5.81 18.62
N SER A 93 -11.10 6.35 17.94
CA SER A 93 -11.12 6.52 16.47
C SER A 93 -10.00 7.45 15.97
N PHE A 94 -9.61 8.46 16.76
CA PHE A 94 -8.51 9.36 16.41
C PHE A 94 -7.12 8.72 16.57
N ASP A 95 -6.92 7.91 17.63
CA ASP A 95 -5.67 7.19 17.85
C ASP A 95 -5.48 6.11 16.76
N ASP A 96 -6.55 5.43 16.36
CA ASP A 96 -6.53 4.45 15.27
C ASP A 96 -6.25 5.11 13.91
N GLN A 97 -6.81 6.31 13.66
CA GLN A 97 -6.52 7.08 12.43
C GLN A 97 -5.05 7.52 12.38
N ALA A 98 -4.48 7.98 13.50
CA ALA A 98 -3.06 8.33 13.57
C ALA A 98 -2.15 7.12 13.25
N GLY A 99 -2.56 5.93 13.71
CA GLY A 99 -1.92 4.66 13.34
C GLY A 99 -1.96 4.41 11.83
N MET A 100 -3.13 4.55 11.21
CA MET A 100 -3.30 4.37 9.76
C MET A 100 -2.41 5.31 8.93
N TYR A 101 -2.33 6.59 9.29
CA TYR A 101 -1.43 7.55 8.64
C TYR A 101 0.04 7.10 8.69
N SER A 102 0.49 6.63 9.86
CA SER A 102 1.85 6.13 10.04
C SER A 102 2.13 4.90 9.17
N GLU A 103 1.18 3.98 9.09
CA GLU A 103 1.28 2.78 8.26
C GLU A 103 1.31 3.10 6.76
N MET A 104 0.41 3.98 6.29
CA MET A 104 0.42 4.46 4.90
C MET A 104 1.73 5.18 4.56
N ALA A 105 2.22 6.06 5.43
CA ALA A 105 3.49 6.75 5.22
C ALA A 105 4.69 5.77 5.15
N LYS A 106 4.69 4.75 6.02
CA LYS A 106 5.72 3.71 6.01
C LYS A 106 5.67 2.89 4.72
N PHE A 107 4.47 2.49 4.30
CA PHE A 107 4.27 1.79 3.03
C PHE A 107 4.77 2.63 1.84
N HIS A 108 4.39 3.90 1.75
CA HIS A 108 4.85 4.80 0.68
C HIS A 108 6.38 4.90 0.62
N SER A 109 7.03 5.06 1.77
CA SER A 109 8.48 5.13 1.86
C SER A 109 9.15 3.87 1.32
N ILE A 110 8.74 2.70 1.84
CA ILE A 110 9.33 1.40 1.47
C ILE A 110 9.05 1.09 0.00
N TYR A 111 7.83 1.29 -0.46
CA TYR A 111 7.43 1.01 -1.83
C TYR A 111 8.16 1.91 -2.83
N ASN A 112 8.28 3.20 -2.54
CA ASN A 112 8.97 4.13 -3.42
C ASN A 112 10.48 3.82 -3.52
N GLU A 113 11.10 3.41 -2.42
CA GLU A 113 12.49 2.95 -2.42
C GLU A 113 12.66 1.68 -3.27
N LEU A 114 11.77 0.70 -3.10
CA LEU A 114 11.75 -0.54 -3.88
C LEU A 114 11.56 -0.26 -5.37
N LYS A 115 10.56 0.56 -5.74
CA LYS A 115 10.30 0.99 -7.11
C LYS A 115 11.53 1.65 -7.73
N THR A 116 12.15 2.60 -7.02
CA THR A 116 13.33 3.31 -7.51
C THR A 116 14.49 2.35 -7.76
N LYS A 117 14.74 1.41 -6.85
CA LYS A 117 15.78 0.37 -7.01
C LYS A 117 15.49 -0.52 -8.22
N PHE A 118 14.25 -0.96 -8.39
CA PHE A 118 13.85 -1.81 -9.50
C PHE A 118 13.97 -1.10 -10.86
N LEU A 119 13.55 0.17 -10.95
CA LEU A 119 13.66 0.94 -12.19
C LEU A 119 15.12 1.16 -12.61
N ARG A 120 16.01 1.50 -11.66
CA ARG A 120 17.45 1.60 -11.93
C ARG A 120 18.04 0.28 -12.40
N PHE A 121 17.66 -0.82 -11.76
CA PHE A 121 18.06 -2.15 -12.22
C PHE A 121 17.57 -2.40 -13.66
N CYS A 122 16.34 -2.03 -13.98
CA CYS A 122 15.83 -2.18 -15.34
C CYS A 122 16.60 -1.31 -16.35
N GLU A 123 17.05 -0.11 -15.98
CA GLU A 123 17.88 0.76 -16.84
C GLU A 123 19.28 0.19 -17.10
N GLU A 124 19.88 -0.47 -16.12
CA GLU A 124 21.22 -1.07 -16.24
C GLU A 124 21.23 -2.36 -17.07
N TRP A 125 20.11 -3.07 -17.10
CA TRP A 125 19.98 -4.41 -17.69
C TRP A 125 19.03 -4.49 -18.91
N MET A 126 18.58 -3.34 -19.43
CA MET A 126 17.94 -3.18 -20.74
C MET A 126 18.91 -2.59 -21.75
#